data_AF-A0A3B8R3F0-F1
#
_entry.id   AF-A0A3B8R3F0-F1
#
_cell.length_a   1.000
_cell.length_b   1.000
_cell.length_c   1.000
_cell.angle_alpha   90.00
_cell.angle_beta   90.00
_cell.angle_gamma   90.00
#
_symmetry.space_group_name_H-M   'P 1'
#
loop_
_entity.id
_entity.type
_entity.pdbx_description
1 polymer ?
#
loop_
_entity_poly.entity_id
_entity_poly.type
_entity_poly.pdbx_seq_one_letter_code
_entity_poly.pdbx_strand_id
1 'polypeptide(L)'
;SEDQTQDPHILRAIGRAWSWRRRMEVGEFGTVRDLAIAVNLAERHVSRQLRLAYLAPEVLKRLVYKRDAVAVTEINLSNCAALPWAEQAKVAFDDAEQGDA
;
A
#
# COMPACT_ATOMS: atom_id res chain seq x y z
N SER A 1 -25.50 -0.12 10.61
CA SER A 1 -24.10 -0.09 11.07
C SER A 1 -23.30 -0.91 10.10
N GLU A 2 -22.84 -0.29 9.02
CA GLU A 2 -21.91 -0.95 8.10
C GLU A 2 -20.58 -1.08 8.83
N ASP A 3 -20.25 -2.32 9.14
CA ASP A 3 -19.01 -2.73 9.76
C ASP A 3 -17.90 -2.31 8.79
N GLN A 4 -17.28 -1.15 9.03
CA GLN A 4 -16.08 -0.66 8.35
C GLN A 4 -14.90 -1.58 8.73
N THR A 5 -15.02 -2.85 8.36
CA THR A 5 -14.02 -3.87 8.62
C THR A 5 -12.93 -3.66 7.59
N GLN A 6 -11.70 -3.50 8.08
CA GLN A 6 -10.50 -3.44 7.26
C GLN A 6 -10.55 -4.44 6.11
N ASP A 7 -10.29 -4.00 4.89
CA ASP A 7 -10.24 -4.93 3.76
C ASP A 7 -9.05 -5.89 3.97
N PRO A 8 -9.30 -7.18 4.26
CA PRO A 8 -8.23 -8.15 4.50
C PRO A 8 -7.37 -8.35 3.24
N HIS A 9 -7.87 -7.99 2.06
CA HIS A 9 -7.09 -8.00 0.83
C HIS A 9 -5.97 -6.95 0.86
N ILE A 10 -6.28 -5.72 1.31
CA ILE A 10 -5.31 -4.62 1.39
C ILE A 10 -4.22 -4.95 2.41
N LEU A 11 -4.58 -5.46 3.59
CA LEU A 11 -3.59 -5.84 4.60
C LEU A 11 -2.65 -6.95 4.12
N ARG A 12 -3.20 -7.95 3.41
CA ARG A 12 -2.38 -9.01 2.78
C ARG A 12 -1.48 -8.46 1.69
N ALA A 13 -1.96 -7.52 0.87
CA ALA A 13 -1.17 -6.88 -0.18
C ALA A 13 0.00 -6.08 0.42
N ILE A 14 -0.23 -5.32 1.49
CA ILE A 14 0.83 -4.60 2.23
C ILE A 14 1.83 -5.61 2.81
N GLY A 15 1.37 -6.63 3.54
CA GLY A 15 2.26 -7.63 4.12
C GLY A 15 3.12 -8.35 3.08
N ARG A 16 2.55 -8.66 1.91
CA ARG A 16 3.28 -9.24 0.78
C ARG A 16 4.33 -8.28 0.22
N ALA A 17 3.98 -7.01 0.04
CA ALA A 17 4.91 -5.99 -0.43
C ALA A 17 6.12 -5.86 0.50
N TRP A 18 5.90 -5.85 1.82
CA TRP A 18 6.97 -5.82 2.83
C TRP A 18 7.84 -7.07 2.79
N SER A 19 7.23 -8.25 2.66
CA SER A 19 7.98 -9.51 2.51
C SER A 19 8.88 -9.49 1.27
N TRP A 20 8.37 -9.03 0.13
CA TRP A 20 9.15 -8.90 -1.10
C TRP A 20 10.28 -7.90 -0.96
N ARG A 21 10.02 -6.72 -0.41
CA ARG A 21 11.05 -5.71 -0.13
C ARG A 21 12.18 -6.30 0.72
N ARG A 22 11.84 -7.02 1.80
CA ARG A 22 12.84 -7.63 2.68
C ARG A 22 13.69 -8.68 1.95
N ARG A 23 13.07 -9.50 1.10
CA ARG A 23 13.77 -10.50 0.26
C ARG A 23 14.73 -9.83 -0.74
N MET A 24 14.32 -8.70 -1.32
CA MET A 24 15.20 -7.87 -2.16
C MET A 24 16.36 -7.25 -1.36
N GLU A 25 16.09 -6.73 -0.15
CA GLU A 25 17.11 -6.13 0.73
C GLU A 25 18.20 -7.14 1.17
N VAL A 26 17.84 -8.42 1.37
CA VAL A 26 18.82 -9.48 1.68
C VAL A 26 19.51 -10.04 0.43
N GLY A 27 19.25 -9.47 -0.75
CA GLY A 27 19.88 -9.87 -2.01
C GLY A 27 19.33 -11.14 -2.64
N GLU A 28 18.18 -11.65 -2.19
CA GLU A 28 17.53 -12.82 -2.80
C GLU A 28 17.07 -12.53 -4.24
N PHE A 29 16.71 -11.27 -4.51
CA PHE A 29 16.37 -10.78 -5.84
C PHE A 29 17.12 -9.48 -6.12
N GLY A 30 17.87 -9.43 -7.22
CA GLY A 30 18.64 -8.26 -7.63
C GLY A 30 17.80 -7.17 -8.29
N THR A 31 16.69 -7.54 -8.92
CA THR A 31 15.79 -6.61 -9.63
C THR A 31 14.32 -6.94 -9.41
N VAL A 32 13.44 -5.97 -9.69
CA VAL A 32 11.98 -6.20 -9.69
C VAL A 32 11.58 -7.24 -10.73
N ARG A 33 12.32 -7.33 -11.84
CA ARG A 33 12.13 -8.36 -12.86
C ARG A 33 12.42 -9.77 -12.34
N ASP A 34 13.50 -9.96 -11.58
CA ASP A 34 13.83 -11.26 -10.98
C ASP A 34 12.75 -11.72 -10.02
N LEU A 35 12.27 -10.79 -9.18
CA LEU A 35 11.13 -11.05 -8.30
C LEU A 35 9.89 -11.43 -9.11
N ALA A 36 9.57 -10.70 -10.19
CA ALA A 36 8.40 -10.96 -11.03
C ALA A 36 8.42 -12.33 -11.71
N ILE A 37 9.60 -12.76 -12.19
CA ILE A 37 9.81 -14.11 -12.71
C ILE A 37 9.59 -15.15 -11.60
N ALA A 38 10.17 -14.94 -10.41
CA ALA A 38 10.09 -15.87 -9.30
C ALA A 38 8.68 -16.07 -8.75
N VAL A 39 7.84 -15.03 -8.77
CA VAL A 39 6.43 -15.11 -8.33
C VAL A 39 5.45 -15.36 -9.48
N ASN A 40 5.93 -15.52 -10.71
CA ASN A 40 5.14 -15.71 -11.93
C ASN A 40 4.06 -14.63 -12.13
N LEU A 41 4.45 -13.36 -12.00
CA LEU A 41 3.58 -12.20 -12.19
C LEU A 41 4.18 -11.23 -13.22
N ALA A 42 3.32 -10.42 -13.83
CA ALA A 42 3.79 -9.34 -14.69
C ALA A 42 4.59 -8.32 -13.87
N GLU A 43 5.72 -7.85 -14.39
CA GLU A 43 6.59 -6.88 -13.72
C GLU A 43 5.83 -5.62 -13.29
N ARG A 44 4.95 -5.09 -14.16
CA ARG A 44 4.07 -3.94 -13.83
C ARG A 44 3.20 -4.18 -12.60
N HIS A 45 2.75 -5.42 -12.37
CA HIS A 45 1.91 -5.77 -11.23
C HIS A 45 2.76 -5.85 -9.95
N VAL A 46 3.93 -6.48 -10.04
CA VAL A 46 4.90 -6.55 -8.93
C VAL A 46 5.36 -5.16 -8.51
N SER A 47 5.72 -4.29 -9.47
CA SER A 47 6.10 -2.89 -9.19
C SER A 47 4.99 -2.11 -8.49
N ARG A 48 3.72 -2.35 -8.84
CA ARG A 48 2.57 -1.71 -8.19
C ARG A 48 2.37 -2.20 -6.77
N GLN A 49 2.46 -3.49 -6.55
CA GLN A 49 2.24 -4.07 -5.23
C GLN A 49 3.44 -3.77 -4.31
N LEU A 50 4.67 -3.80 -4.82
CA LEU A 50 5.89 -3.44 -4.09
C LEU A 50 5.85 -1.99 -3.58
N ARG A 51 5.22 -1.06 -4.31
CA ARG A 51 5.03 0.33 -3.85
C ARG A 51 4.29 0.44 -2.52
N LEU A 52 3.42 -0.51 -2.19
CA LEU A 52 2.71 -0.53 -0.90
C LEU A 52 3.65 -0.65 0.30
N ALA A 53 4.87 -1.18 0.11
CA ALA A 53 5.90 -1.23 1.16
C ALA A 53 6.52 0.15 1.48
N TYR A 54 6.23 1.17 0.68
CA TYR A 54 6.78 2.53 0.79
C TYR A 54 5.71 3.58 1.12
N LEU A 55 4.53 3.14 1.55
CA LEU A 55 3.49 4.03 2.08
C LEU A 55 4.02 4.84 3.28
N ALA A 56 3.53 6.07 3.41
CA ALA A 56 3.85 6.94 4.52
C ALA A 56 3.48 6.27 5.85
N PRO A 57 4.31 6.42 6.90
CA PRO A 57 4.04 5.80 8.20
C PRO A 57 2.67 6.16 8.78
N GLU A 58 2.18 7.38 8.54
CA GLU A 58 0.86 7.83 8.98
C GLU A 58 -0.27 7.04 8.29
N VAL A 59 -0.14 6.77 6.98
CA VAL A 59 -1.10 5.96 6.25
C VAL A 59 -1.10 4.53 6.78
N LEU A 60 0.07 3.94 6.98
CA LEU A 60 0.16 2.59 7.54
C LEU A 60 -0.44 2.51 8.95
N LYS A 61 -0.23 3.52 9.80
CA LYS A 61 -0.82 3.56 11.14
C LYS A 61 -2.33 3.58 11.09
N ARG A 62 -2.93 4.43 10.24
CA ARG A 62 -4.38 4.49 10.08
C ARG A 62 -4.96 3.19 9.49
N LEU A 63 -4.25 2.62 8.50
CA LEU A 63 -4.58 1.33 7.89
C LEU A 63 -4.36 0.10 8.77
N VAL A 64 -3.64 0.16 9.90
CA VAL A 64 -3.37 -1.03 10.72
C VAL A 64 -3.96 -0.89 12.13
N TYR A 65 -3.87 0.30 12.71
CA TYR A 65 -4.29 0.56 14.08
C TYR A 65 -5.68 1.18 14.19
N LYS A 66 -6.00 2.19 13.36
CA LYS A 66 -7.30 2.87 13.45
C LYS A 66 -8.44 2.09 12.79
N ARG A 67 -8.09 1.08 11.98
CA ARG A 67 -9.04 0.27 11.21
C ARG A 67 -9.92 1.09 10.27
N ASP A 68 -9.44 2.26 9.86
CA ASP A 68 -10.18 3.14 8.97
C ASP A 68 -10.48 2.38 7.67
N ALA A 69 -11.75 2.40 7.26
CA ALA A 69 -12.12 1.92 5.94
C ALA A 69 -11.39 2.79 4.91
N VAL A 70 -10.63 2.14 4.04
CA VAL A 70 -9.99 2.83 2.94
C VAL A 70 -11.09 3.27 1.99
N ALA A 71 -11.22 4.58 1.75
CA ALA A 71 -12.15 5.10 0.73
C ALA A 71 -11.75 4.68 -0.69
N VAL A 72 -10.59 4.05 -0.84
CA VAL A 72 -9.94 3.74 -2.11
C VAL A 72 -9.60 2.25 -2.25
N THR A 73 -9.72 1.73 -3.47
CA THR A 73 -9.36 0.35 -3.82
C THR A 73 -7.85 0.10 -3.70
N GLU A 74 -7.39 -1.16 -3.65
CA GLU A 74 -5.95 -1.51 -3.68
C GLU A 74 -5.23 -0.84 -4.86
N ILE A 75 -5.89 -0.74 -6.02
CA ILE A 75 -5.37 -0.08 -7.22
C ILE A 75 -5.07 1.39 -6.92
N ASN A 76 -6.02 2.09 -6.30
CA ASN A 76 -5.88 3.49 -5.94
C ASN A 76 -4.87 3.69 -4.81
N LEU A 77 -4.76 2.75 -3.86
CA LEU A 77 -3.73 2.78 -2.83
C LEU A 77 -2.32 2.61 -3.42
N SER A 78 -2.15 1.76 -4.44
CA SER A 78 -0.88 1.62 -5.17
C SER A 78 -0.49 2.91 -5.90
N ASN A 79 -1.47 3.67 -6.39
CA ASN A 79 -1.26 4.97 -7.02
C ASN A 79 -0.96 6.06 -5.98
N CYS A 80 -1.66 6.04 -4.85
CA CYS A 80 -1.39 6.91 -3.69
C CYS A 80 0.06 6.73 -3.19
N ALA A 81 0.56 5.50 -3.15
CA ALA A 81 1.94 5.22 -2.78
C ALA A 81 2.99 5.85 -3.71
N ALA A 82 2.61 6.35 -4.89
CA ALA A 82 3.50 7.09 -5.79
C ALA A 82 3.50 8.61 -5.53
N LEU A 83 2.61 9.12 -4.68
CA LEU A 83 2.54 10.54 -4.31
C LEU A 83 3.54 10.88 -3.19
N PRO A 84 3.92 12.17 -3.01
CA PRO A 84 4.68 12.62 -1.85
C PRO A 84 3.98 12.22 -0.54
N TRP A 85 4.75 11.82 0.48
CA TRP A 85 4.19 11.37 1.77
C TRP A 85 3.19 12.34 2.40
N ALA A 86 3.40 13.66 2.22
CA ALA A 86 2.50 14.69 2.73
C ALA A 86 1.08 14.62 2.13
N GLU A 87 0.95 14.11 0.91
CA GLU A 87 -0.33 14.04 0.17
C GLU A 87 -1.01 12.67 0.34
N GLN A 88 -0.26 11.63 0.75
CA GLN A 88 -0.78 10.26 0.79
C GLN A 88 -1.95 10.08 1.77
N ALA A 89 -1.88 10.71 2.95
CA ALA A 89 -2.96 10.61 3.94
C ALA A 89 -4.28 11.21 3.41
N LYS A 90 -4.20 12.38 2.75
CA LYS A 90 -5.37 13.03 2.16
C LYS A 90 -6.05 12.14 1.12
N VAL A 91 -5.27 11.55 0.23
CA VAL A 91 -5.79 10.73 -0.88
C VAL A 91 -6.25 9.34 -0.43
N ALA A 92 -5.61 8.75 0.58
CA ALA A 92 -5.96 7.40 1.04
C ALA A 92 -7.26 7.36 1.86
N PHE A 93 -7.57 8.42 2.59
CA PHE A 93 -8.70 8.46 3.53
C PHE A 93 -9.78 9.48 3.17
N ASP A 94 -9.62 10.20 2.05
CA ASP A 94 -10.52 11.29 1.66
C ASP A 94 -10.66 12.33 2.78
N ASP A 95 -9.52 12.78 3.34
CA ASP A 95 -9.48 13.97 4.21
C ASP A 95 -9.69 15.22 3.31
N ALA A 96 -10.82 15.27 2.59
CA ALA A 96 -11.37 16.50 2.08
C ALA A 96 -11.66 17.37 3.30
N GLU A 97 -10.89 18.46 3.44
CA GLU A 97 -11.03 19.53 4.42
C GLU A 97 -12.33 19.47 5.25
N GLN A 98 -12.25 18.84 6.43
CA GLN A 98 -13.03 19.34 7.57
C GLN A 98 -12.33 20.62 8.05
N GLY A 99 -12.35 21.63 7.16
CA GLY A 99 -12.04 23.01 7.48
C GLY A 99 -13.26 23.60 8.15
N ASP A 100 -13.12 23.83 9.46
CA ASP A 100 -13.68 24.94 10.25
C ASP A 100 -15.10 25.41 9.89
N ALA A 101 -16.04 25.09 10.78
CA ALA A 101 -17.35 25.73 10.87
C ALA A 101 -17.25 27.04 11.67
#